data_AF-A0A8J9S6Y3-F1
#
_entry.id   AF-A0A8J9S6Y3-F1
#
_cell.length_a   1.000
_cell.length_b   1.000
_cell.length_c   1.000
_cell.angle_alpha   90.00
_cell.angle_beta   90.00
_cell.angle_gamma   90.00
#
_symmetry.space_group_name_H-M   'P 1'
#
loop_
_entity.id
_entity.type
_entity.pdbx_description
1 polymer ?
#
loop_
_entity_poly.entity_id
_entity_poly.type
_entity_poly.pdbx_seq_one_letter_code
_entity_poly.pdbx_strand_id
1 'polypeptide(L)'
;PRWDVIDLDPYGSAAPFLDAAVQGIEDGGFLCVTCTDMAALGGSHPETCFGRYASMPIPRAGYLQEMALRILLHSLATTAAKYGRTIKPILSVGMNFYIRVFVEVYDDKAGVNALSLKLGRVFQSTQCASFHIKPVGQLGGKNGNGYQPGRVPDFGQSVEIDESIKVGGPIWLGPLHDKTVVKVALDRLESKDETVLPSMKWIATKDRLRGLLTSCHEELSDVPLFYNLPQMAQTLNATTPPLIKVKAALLNAGFRVSGYHKEPQAIKTNAPNQVLWDVLRVWCKENPPNSTKNHECSVAHKILTKTPTTHVDFSVPMALRVDRGIARFPQNPEPHWGPK
;
A
#
# COMPACT_ATOMS: atom_id res chain seq x y z
N PRO A 1 33.17 -11.56 0.19
CA PRO A 1 32.35 -12.65 0.75
C PRO A 1 30.88 -12.33 0.46
N ARG A 2 30.07 -13.34 0.13
CA ARG A 2 28.62 -13.20 -0.01
C ARG A 2 27.92 -13.84 1.19
N TRP A 3 26.73 -13.35 1.51
CA TRP A 3 25.97 -13.75 2.70
C TRP A 3 24.61 -14.31 2.32
N ASP A 4 24.15 -15.36 2.99
CA ASP A 4 22.81 -15.92 2.80
C ASP A 4 21.71 -14.99 3.33
N VAL A 5 22.01 -14.26 4.41
CA VAL A 5 21.08 -13.34 5.07
C VAL A 5 21.80 -12.07 5.47
N ILE A 6 21.20 -10.91 5.17
CA ILE A 6 21.66 -9.59 5.64
C ILE A 6 20.48 -8.88 6.29
N ASP A 7 20.69 -8.30 7.47
CA ASP A 7 19.70 -7.46 8.15
C ASP A 7 20.26 -6.04 8.35
N LEU A 8 19.64 -5.09 7.65
CA LEU A 8 19.94 -3.66 7.78
C LEU A 8 18.94 -3.01 8.73
N ASP A 9 19.41 -2.66 9.93
CA ASP A 9 18.63 -1.92 10.94
C ASP A 9 19.36 -0.67 11.45
N PRO A 10 19.60 0.33 10.59
CA PRO A 10 20.24 1.56 11.00
C PRO A 10 19.27 2.53 11.67
N TYR A 11 19.82 3.49 12.41
CA TYR A 11 19.06 4.66 12.85
C TYR A 11 18.67 5.54 11.66
N GLY A 12 17.38 5.71 11.44
CA GLY A 12 16.83 6.55 10.38
C GLY A 12 16.71 5.80 9.06
N SER A 13 17.62 6.07 8.12
CA SER A 13 17.50 5.61 6.73
C SER A 13 18.47 4.48 6.44
N ALA A 14 18.00 3.45 5.73
CA ALA A 14 18.86 2.41 5.18
C ALA A 14 19.43 2.75 3.79
N ALA A 15 19.03 3.86 3.17
CA ALA A 15 19.42 4.22 1.81
C ALA A 15 20.94 4.16 1.54
N PRO A 16 21.83 4.63 2.44
CA PRO A 16 23.28 4.57 2.21
C PRO A 16 23.85 3.15 2.15
N PHE A 17 23.16 2.17 2.70
CA PHE A 17 23.65 0.79 2.85
C PHE A 17 23.07 -0.17 1.79
N LEU A 18 22.04 0.24 1.05
CA LEU A 18 21.34 -0.63 0.10
C LEU A 18 22.28 -1.18 -0.99
N ASP A 19 23.18 -0.34 -1.49
CA ASP A 19 24.10 -0.72 -2.58
C ASP A 19 25.07 -1.82 -2.16
N ALA A 20 25.75 -1.64 -1.02
CA ALA A 20 26.66 -2.64 -0.48
C ALA A 20 25.94 -3.93 -0.09
N ALA A 21 24.73 -3.84 0.49
CA ALA A 21 23.95 -5.01 0.87
C ALA A 21 23.50 -5.84 -0.34
N VAL A 22 23.05 -5.17 -1.41
CA VAL A 22 22.67 -5.82 -2.68
C VAL A 22 23.86 -6.54 -3.32
N GLN A 23 25.07 -5.99 -3.24
CA GLN A 23 26.27 -6.65 -3.76
C GLN A 23 26.75 -7.79 -2.84
N GLY A 24 26.57 -7.64 -1.53
CA GLY A 24 27.02 -8.59 -0.51
C GLY A 24 26.10 -9.78 -0.30
N ILE A 25 24.84 -9.74 -0.74
CA ILE A 25 23.90 -10.87 -0.61
C ILE A 25 24.16 -11.93 -1.69
N GLU A 26 24.01 -13.21 -1.36
CA GLU A 26 24.07 -14.33 -2.30
C GLU A 26 22.84 -14.37 -3.22
N ASP A 27 22.96 -15.04 -4.37
CA ASP A 27 21.79 -15.36 -5.22
C ASP A 27 20.77 -16.21 -4.44
N GLY A 28 19.52 -15.75 -4.42
CA GLY A 28 18.45 -16.30 -3.59
C GLY A 28 18.54 -15.95 -2.10
N GLY A 29 19.51 -15.12 -1.69
CA GLY A 29 19.68 -14.70 -0.31
C GLY A 29 18.59 -13.75 0.19
N PHE A 30 18.42 -13.70 1.51
CA PHE A 30 17.35 -12.99 2.20
C PHE A 30 17.83 -11.66 2.78
N LEU A 31 17.33 -10.55 2.25
CA LEU A 31 17.68 -9.20 2.68
C LEU A 31 16.53 -8.58 3.49
N CYS A 32 16.81 -8.22 4.73
CA CYS A 32 15.91 -7.52 5.64
C CYS A 32 16.34 -6.05 5.72
N VAL A 33 15.42 -5.12 5.56
CA VAL A 33 15.72 -3.69 5.61
C VAL A 33 14.69 -2.96 6.46
N THR A 34 15.17 -2.23 7.46
CA THR A 34 14.36 -1.38 8.35
C THR A 34 14.67 0.09 8.09
N CYS A 35 13.64 0.92 8.06
CA CYS A 35 13.77 2.38 8.01
C CYS A 35 12.84 3.01 9.03
N THR A 36 13.41 3.86 9.90
CA THR A 36 12.68 4.65 10.90
C THR A 36 12.48 6.10 10.45
N ASP A 37 13.02 6.51 9.29
CA ASP A 37 12.93 7.86 8.74
C ASP A 37 11.59 8.20 8.06
N MET A 38 10.49 7.91 8.75
CA MET A 38 9.13 8.15 8.26
C MET A 38 8.81 9.63 8.00
N ALA A 39 9.60 10.57 8.52
CA ALA A 39 9.47 11.98 8.16
C ALA A 39 9.81 12.23 6.68
N ALA A 40 10.78 11.49 6.12
CA ALA A 40 11.10 11.55 4.70
C ALA A 40 10.11 10.68 3.90
N LEU A 41 10.04 9.38 4.21
CA LEU A 41 9.23 8.41 3.48
C LEU A 41 7.71 8.67 3.56
N GLY A 42 7.24 9.25 4.66
CA GLY A 42 5.85 9.67 4.87
C GLY A 42 5.54 11.05 4.29
N GLY A 43 6.47 11.69 3.59
CA GLY A 43 6.20 12.89 2.80
C GLY A 43 6.21 14.22 3.56
N SER A 44 6.66 14.27 4.82
CA SER A 44 6.87 15.55 5.52
C SER A 44 8.07 16.33 4.98
N HIS A 45 9.12 15.61 4.54
CA HIS A 45 10.35 16.14 3.97
C HIS A 45 10.58 15.55 2.57
N PRO A 46 9.82 15.99 1.55
CA PRO A 46 9.84 15.41 0.20
C PRO A 46 11.21 15.53 -0.49
N GLU A 47 11.94 16.62 -0.27
CA GLU A 47 13.30 16.81 -0.78
C GLU A 47 14.29 15.80 -0.19
N THR A 48 14.17 15.51 1.11
CA THR A 48 14.97 14.49 1.78
C THR A 48 14.64 13.09 1.25
N CYS A 49 13.35 12.80 1.03
CA CYS A 49 12.90 11.54 0.45
C CYS A 49 13.46 11.35 -0.97
N PHE A 50 13.37 12.39 -1.81
CA PHE A 50 13.89 12.34 -3.16
C PHE A 50 15.41 12.15 -3.19
N GLY A 51 16.16 12.88 -2.36
CA GLY A 51 17.61 12.76 -2.27
C GLY A 51 18.10 11.38 -1.85
N ARG A 52 17.35 10.67 -1.00
CA ARG A 52 17.72 9.33 -0.49
C ARG A 52 17.21 8.17 -1.34
N TYR A 53 15.99 8.28 -1.85
CA TYR A 53 15.26 7.16 -2.46
C TYR A 53 14.89 7.39 -3.93
N ALA A 54 15.30 8.51 -4.53
CA ALA A 54 14.98 8.89 -5.91
C ALA A 54 13.48 8.86 -6.26
N SER A 55 12.63 9.12 -5.26
CA SER A 55 11.18 9.07 -5.37
C SER A 55 10.54 10.26 -4.69
N MET A 56 9.50 10.82 -5.32
CA MET A 56 8.74 11.96 -4.79
C MET A 56 7.52 11.46 -4.01
N PRO A 57 7.47 11.62 -2.67
CA PRO A 57 6.28 11.26 -1.91
C PRO A 57 5.14 12.25 -2.21
N ILE A 58 3.90 11.88 -1.84
CA ILE A 58 2.74 12.76 -1.97
C ILE A 58 2.28 13.17 -0.56
N PRO A 59 2.66 14.37 -0.08
CA PRO A 59 2.33 14.82 1.26
C PRO A 59 0.81 14.85 1.47
N ARG A 60 0.37 14.46 2.67
CA ARG A 60 -1.05 14.42 3.10
C ARG A 60 -1.94 13.42 2.36
N ALA A 61 -1.38 12.51 1.57
CA ALA A 61 -2.15 11.40 1.01
C ALA A 61 -2.68 10.47 2.12
N GLY A 62 -3.79 9.79 1.89
CA GLY A 62 -4.35 8.82 2.85
C GLY A 62 -3.54 7.54 3.01
N TYR A 63 -2.62 7.27 2.08
CA TYR A 63 -1.90 6.00 1.92
C TYR A 63 -0.40 6.07 2.23
N LEU A 64 0.05 7.08 3.00
CA LEU A 64 1.48 7.38 3.23
C LEU A 64 2.30 6.19 3.74
N GLN A 65 1.74 5.38 4.64
CA GLN A 65 2.42 4.20 5.18
C GLN A 65 2.72 3.15 4.09
N GLU A 66 1.78 2.90 3.19
CA GLU A 66 2.03 1.98 2.07
C GLU A 66 2.95 2.61 1.03
N MET A 67 2.80 3.92 0.78
CA MET A 67 3.68 4.65 -0.12
C MET A 67 5.15 4.55 0.33
N ALA A 68 5.42 4.70 1.62
CA ALA A 68 6.75 4.54 2.21
C ALA A 68 7.36 3.16 1.91
N LEU A 69 6.61 2.08 2.12
CA LEU A 69 7.05 0.72 1.77
C LEU A 69 7.37 0.60 0.28
N ARG A 70 6.51 1.13 -0.58
CA ARG A 70 6.69 1.06 -2.04
C ARG A 70 7.84 1.94 -2.53
N ILE A 71 8.15 3.04 -1.85
CA ILE A 71 9.33 3.87 -2.12
C ILE A 71 10.60 3.12 -1.74
N LEU A 72 10.64 2.48 -0.57
CA LEU A 72 11.79 1.69 -0.14
C LEU A 72 12.04 0.51 -1.09
N LEU A 73 10.99 -0.23 -1.46
CA LEU A 73 11.09 -1.31 -2.45
C LEU A 73 11.51 -0.80 -3.83
N HIS A 74 11.07 0.39 -4.25
CA HIS A 74 11.54 1.01 -5.48
C HIS A 74 13.05 1.29 -5.44
N SER A 75 13.54 1.92 -4.38
CA SER A 75 14.96 2.22 -4.20
C SER A 75 15.80 0.94 -4.16
N LEU A 76 15.32 -0.09 -3.48
CA LEU A 76 16.00 -1.39 -3.43
C LEU A 76 16.00 -2.10 -4.79
N ALA A 77 14.87 -2.14 -5.50
CA ALA A 77 14.75 -2.78 -6.81
C ALA A 77 15.62 -2.09 -7.87
N THR A 78 15.67 -0.76 -7.86
CA THR A 78 16.53 0.00 -8.79
C THR A 78 18.00 -0.15 -8.46
N THR A 79 18.36 -0.28 -7.19
CA THR A 79 19.72 -0.58 -6.76
C THR A 79 20.14 -1.98 -7.20
N ALA A 80 19.30 -3.00 -6.99
CA ALA A 80 19.51 -4.37 -7.47
C ALA A 80 19.70 -4.43 -9.00
N ALA A 81 18.87 -3.72 -9.75
CA ALA A 81 18.90 -3.75 -11.21
C ALA A 81 20.23 -3.26 -11.81
N LYS A 82 20.94 -2.34 -11.15
CA LYS A 82 22.28 -1.88 -11.60
C LYS A 82 23.29 -3.02 -11.69
N TYR A 83 23.08 -4.07 -10.90
CA TYR A 83 23.95 -5.25 -10.82
C TYR A 83 23.37 -6.46 -11.55
N GLY A 84 22.34 -6.28 -12.40
CA GLY A 84 21.69 -7.39 -13.10
C GLY A 84 20.84 -8.27 -12.18
N ARG A 85 20.42 -7.74 -11.03
CA ARG A 85 19.65 -8.45 -10.01
C ARG A 85 18.22 -7.94 -9.89
N THR A 86 17.31 -8.81 -9.46
CA THR A 86 15.93 -8.44 -9.10
C THR A 86 15.64 -8.75 -7.65
N ILE A 87 14.55 -8.15 -7.15
CA ILE A 87 14.04 -8.46 -5.81
C ILE A 87 12.66 -9.11 -5.90
N LYS A 88 12.40 -10.01 -4.97
CA LYS A 88 11.08 -10.60 -4.72
C LYS A 88 10.66 -10.25 -3.27
N PRO A 89 9.72 -9.32 -3.08
CA PRO A 89 9.21 -9.00 -1.76
C PRO A 89 8.49 -10.20 -1.12
N ILE A 90 8.92 -10.57 0.08
CA ILE A 90 8.35 -11.64 0.89
C ILE A 90 7.34 -11.07 1.89
N LEU A 91 7.73 -10.02 2.62
CA LEU A 91 6.89 -9.34 3.59
C LEU A 91 7.31 -7.87 3.68
N SER A 92 6.37 -6.93 3.75
CA SER A 92 6.65 -5.48 3.75
C SER A 92 5.66 -4.79 4.69
N VAL A 93 6.09 -4.46 5.90
CA VAL A 93 5.17 -4.08 6.98
C VAL A 93 5.52 -2.72 7.57
N GLY A 94 4.48 -1.92 7.84
CA GLY A 94 4.57 -0.75 8.69
C GLY A 94 4.30 -1.15 10.14
N MET A 95 5.22 -0.87 11.05
CA MET A 95 5.12 -1.22 12.46
C MET A 95 5.38 0.03 13.31
N ASN A 96 4.33 0.53 13.97
CA ASN A 96 4.36 1.77 14.76
C ASN A 96 4.94 2.95 13.96
N PHE A 97 6.20 3.31 14.19
CA PHE A 97 6.91 4.47 13.64
C PHE A 97 7.97 4.10 12.59
N TYR A 98 8.10 2.82 12.22
CA TYR A 98 9.06 2.36 11.22
C TYR A 98 8.41 1.47 10.16
N ILE A 99 9.11 1.29 9.06
CA ILE A 99 8.77 0.29 8.04
C ILE A 99 9.87 -0.76 7.94
N ARG A 100 9.49 -1.99 7.61
CA ARG A 100 10.42 -3.09 7.40
C ARG A 100 10.03 -3.90 6.17
N VAL A 101 11.01 -4.17 5.31
CA VAL A 101 10.84 -5.01 4.12
C VAL A 101 11.77 -6.20 4.18
N PHE A 102 11.27 -7.33 3.72
CA PHE A 102 11.96 -8.60 3.62
C PHE A 102 11.88 -9.04 2.17
N VAL A 103 13.03 -9.23 1.52
CA VAL A 103 13.09 -9.58 0.10
C VAL A 103 14.08 -10.71 -0.14
N GLU A 104 13.80 -11.54 -1.14
CA GLU A 104 14.81 -12.41 -1.76
C GLU A 104 15.45 -11.65 -2.93
N VAL A 105 16.76 -11.76 -3.10
CA VAL A 105 17.51 -11.10 -4.19
C VAL A 105 18.04 -12.16 -5.14
N TYR A 106 17.83 -11.98 -6.45
CA TYR A 106 18.20 -12.96 -7.46
C TYR A 106 19.04 -12.35 -8.58
N ASP A 107 20.03 -13.09 -9.08
CA ASP A 107 20.72 -12.82 -10.34
C ASP A 107 19.76 -13.11 -11.52
N ASP A 108 19.11 -12.06 -12.05
CA ASP A 108 18.00 -12.19 -13.00
C ASP A 108 17.98 -11.04 -14.02
N LYS A 109 18.72 -11.22 -15.11
CA LYS A 109 18.81 -10.22 -16.19
C LYS A 109 17.46 -10.01 -16.90
N ALA A 110 16.65 -11.06 -17.03
CA ALA A 110 15.37 -10.96 -17.72
C ALA A 110 14.36 -10.14 -16.91
N GLY A 111 14.29 -10.36 -15.61
CA GLY A 111 13.45 -9.56 -14.72
C GLY A 111 13.92 -8.11 -14.58
N VAL A 112 15.22 -7.82 -14.71
CA VAL A 112 15.72 -6.44 -14.78
C VAL A 112 15.13 -5.70 -15.98
N ASN A 113 15.06 -6.33 -17.16
CA ASN A 113 14.42 -5.72 -18.32
C ASN A 113 12.93 -5.42 -18.06
N ALA A 114 12.26 -6.27 -17.29
CA ALA A 114 10.86 -6.09 -16.90
C ALA A 114 10.64 -5.11 -15.73
N LEU A 115 11.69 -4.55 -15.11
CA LEU A 115 11.56 -3.69 -13.92
C LEU A 115 10.69 -2.46 -14.19
N SER A 116 10.76 -1.88 -15.40
CA SER A 116 9.97 -0.71 -15.78
C SER A 116 8.45 -0.94 -15.69
N LEU A 117 7.99 -2.19 -15.80
CA LEU A 117 6.59 -2.59 -15.65
C LEU A 117 6.15 -2.64 -14.19
N LYS A 118 7.10 -2.86 -13.26
CA LYS A 118 6.88 -2.98 -11.82
C LYS A 118 7.13 -1.67 -11.07
N LEU A 119 7.57 -0.61 -11.76
CA LEU A 119 7.72 0.72 -11.20
C LEU A 119 6.67 1.64 -11.79
N GLY A 120 6.11 2.55 -11.00
CA GLY A 120 5.04 3.43 -11.47
C GLY A 120 4.98 4.78 -10.80
N ARG A 121 4.31 5.71 -11.45
CA ARG A 121 4.01 7.04 -10.92
C ARG A 121 2.58 7.10 -10.41
N VAL A 122 2.38 7.93 -9.39
CA VAL A 122 1.08 8.20 -8.80
C VAL A 122 0.64 9.60 -9.21
N PHE A 123 -0.60 9.71 -9.66
CA PHE A 123 -1.23 10.95 -10.10
C PHE A 123 -2.39 11.24 -9.16
N GLN A 124 -2.16 12.13 -8.21
CA GLN A 124 -3.08 12.43 -7.11
C GLN A 124 -3.86 13.71 -7.38
N SER A 125 -5.18 13.65 -7.24
CA SER A 125 -6.02 14.86 -7.22
C SER A 125 -5.61 15.78 -6.08
N THR A 126 -5.54 17.08 -6.36
CA THR A 126 -5.23 18.09 -5.34
C THR A 126 -6.37 18.37 -4.37
N GLN A 127 -7.60 18.00 -4.74
CA GLN A 127 -8.81 18.37 -4.00
C GLN A 127 -9.51 17.21 -3.30
N CYS A 128 -9.32 15.98 -3.76
CA CYS A 128 -9.99 14.81 -3.21
C CYS A 128 -9.02 13.63 -3.10
N ALA A 129 -9.50 12.54 -2.49
CA ALA A 129 -8.70 11.34 -2.28
C ALA A 129 -8.45 10.52 -3.56
N SER A 130 -8.97 10.92 -4.73
CA SER A 130 -8.78 10.18 -5.97
C SER A 130 -7.34 10.23 -6.47
N PHE A 131 -6.86 9.07 -6.92
CA PHE A 131 -5.56 8.95 -7.56
C PHE A 131 -5.60 7.94 -8.70
N HIS A 132 -4.63 8.04 -9.60
CA HIS A 132 -4.36 7.08 -10.65
C HIS A 132 -2.91 6.63 -10.57
N ILE A 133 -2.64 5.37 -10.88
CA ILE A 133 -1.29 4.83 -10.91
C ILE A 133 -1.01 4.35 -12.32
N LYS A 134 0.16 4.72 -12.87
CA LYS A 134 0.63 4.17 -14.15
C LYS A 134 2.06 3.68 -14.05
N PRO A 135 2.35 2.49 -14.60
CA PRO A 135 3.71 2.02 -14.79
C PRO A 135 4.57 3.01 -15.58
N VAL A 136 5.87 3.03 -15.29
CA VAL A 136 6.86 3.85 -16.01
C VAL A 136 7.11 3.29 -17.41
N GLY A 137 7.04 1.96 -17.58
CA GLY A 137 7.11 1.27 -18.85
C GLY A 137 5.86 0.45 -19.14
N GLN A 138 5.64 0.12 -20.41
CA GLN A 138 4.62 -0.83 -20.86
C GLN A 138 5.19 -1.77 -21.92
N LEU A 139 4.56 -2.94 -22.08
CA LEU A 139 4.88 -3.82 -23.20
C LEU A 139 4.40 -3.20 -24.52
N GLY A 140 5.15 -3.42 -25.59
CA GLY A 140 4.89 -2.87 -26.91
C GLY A 140 5.75 -3.52 -28.00
N GLY A 141 5.76 -2.90 -29.19
CA GLY A 141 6.39 -3.46 -30.39
C GLY A 141 5.47 -4.42 -31.17
N LYS A 142 5.85 -4.76 -32.40
CA LYS A 142 5.00 -5.53 -33.34
C LYS A 142 4.48 -6.86 -32.78
N ASN A 143 5.22 -7.47 -31.85
CA ASN A 143 4.88 -8.75 -31.23
C ASN A 143 4.68 -8.66 -29.70
N GLY A 144 4.61 -7.46 -29.11
CA GLY A 144 4.48 -7.28 -27.66
C GLY A 144 5.74 -7.60 -26.84
N ASN A 145 6.87 -7.93 -27.49
CA ASN A 145 8.12 -8.33 -26.85
C ASN A 145 9.08 -7.18 -26.53
N GLY A 146 8.70 -5.93 -26.81
CA GLY A 146 9.50 -4.74 -26.52
C GLY A 146 9.01 -3.97 -25.30
N TYR A 147 9.90 -3.22 -24.68
CA TYR A 147 9.57 -2.26 -23.64
C TYR A 147 9.43 -0.87 -24.26
N GLN A 148 8.38 -0.15 -23.89
CA GLN A 148 8.10 1.20 -24.35
C GLN A 148 7.79 2.11 -23.15
N PRO A 149 7.94 3.44 -23.29
CA PRO A 149 7.48 4.36 -22.26
C PRO A 149 6.00 4.14 -21.93
N GLY A 150 5.69 4.12 -20.64
CA GLY A 150 4.31 4.04 -20.15
C GLY A 150 3.51 5.26 -20.58
N ARG A 151 2.22 5.07 -20.81
CA ARG A 151 1.31 6.17 -21.15
C ARG A 151 0.76 6.83 -19.90
N VAL A 152 0.86 8.14 -19.87
CA VAL A 152 0.16 8.97 -18.90
C VAL A 152 -1.35 8.79 -19.13
N PRO A 153 -2.19 8.69 -18.08
CA PRO A 153 -3.63 8.68 -18.27
C PRO A 153 -4.04 9.93 -19.04
N ASP A 154 -5.02 9.80 -19.94
CA ASP A 154 -5.79 10.98 -20.28
C ASP A 154 -6.51 11.41 -19.01
N PHE A 155 -6.04 12.49 -18.41
CA PHE A 155 -6.66 13.00 -17.19
C PHE A 155 -8.01 13.61 -17.49
N GLY A 156 -8.29 14.00 -18.74
CA GLY A 156 -9.49 14.70 -19.15
C GLY A 156 -9.94 15.75 -18.14
N GLN A 157 -11.24 16.01 -18.15
CA GLN A 157 -11.97 16.41 -16.96
C GLN A 157 -11.80 15.29 -15.92
N SER A 158 -10.88 15.43 -14.95
CA SER A 158 -10.59 14.35 -14.01
C SER A 158 -11.90 13.88 -13.39
N VAL A 159 -12.15 12.58 -13.43
CA VAL A 159 -13.48 11.92 -13.47
C VAL A 159 -14.42 12.32 -12.31
N GLU A 160 -13.91 13.01 -11.29
CA GLU A 160 -14.69 13.61 -10.22
C GLU A 160 -14.69 15.14 -10.20
N ILE A 161 -13.59 15.80 -10.54
CA ILE A 161 -13.43 17.26 -10.50
C ILE A 161 -12.44 17.72 -11.57
N ASP A 162 -12.75 18.77 -12.33
CA ASP A 162 -11.87 19.35 -13.35
C ASP A 162 -10.70 20.15 -12.78
N GLU A 163 -9.69 19.51 -12.18
CA GLU A 163 -8.63 20.25 -11.51
C GLU A 163 -7.24 19.61 -11.54
N SER A 164 -6.26 20.38 -11.04
CA SER A 164 -4.82 20.09 -11.07
C SER A 164 -4.44 18.77 -10.37
N ILE A 165 -3.45 18.09 -10.93
CA ILE A 165 -2.95 16.78 -10.49
C ILE A 165 -1.51 16.91 -9.99
N LYS A 166 -1.21 16.32 -8.83
CA LYS A 166 0.16 16.14 -8.33
C LYS A 166 0.74 14.84 -8.88
N VAL A 167 2.02 14.86 -9.24
CA VAL A 167 2.77 13.67 -9.65
C VAL A 167 3.70 13.25 -8.52
N GLY A 168 3.61 11.98 -8.13
CA GLY A 168 4.50 11.33 -7.17
C GLY A 168 5.13 10.05 -7.72
N GLY A 169 6.02 9.47 -6.93
CA GLY A 169 6.83 8.31 -7.26
C GLY A 169 8.15 8.66 -7.96
N PRO A 170 8.79 7.68 -8.63
CA PRO A 170 8.29 6.33 -8.86
C PRO A 170 8.19 5.49 -7.58
N ILE A 171 7.25 4.54 -7.56
CA ILE A 171 7.03 3.59 -6.47
C ILE A 171 6.96 2.16 -7.02
N TRP A 172 7.21 1.17 -6.17
CA TRP A 172 6.99 -0.24 -6.49
C TRP A 172 5.50 -0.55 -6.68
N LEU A 173 5.13 -1.15 -7.82
CA LEU A 173 3.77 -1.55 -8.16
C LEU A 173 3.51 -3.04 -7.95
N GLY A 174 4.56 -3.85 -7.82
CA GLY A 174 4.41 -5.28 -7.58
C GLY A 174 3.80 -5.59 -6.20
N PRO A 175 3.64 -6.89 -5.89
CA PRO A 175 3.21 -7.35 -4.58
C PRO A 175 4.12 -6.83 -3.47
N LEU A 176 3.53 -6.53 -2.32
CA LEU A 176 4.26 -6.23 -1.07
C LEU A 176 4.65 -7.49 -0.30
N HIS A 177 3.94 -8.58 -0.58
CA HIS A 177 4.00 -9.83 0.17
C HIS A 177 3.92 -11.02 -0.78
N ASP A 178 4.64 -12.08 -0.45
CA ASP A 178 4.42 -13.41 -1.01
C ASP A 178 3.35 -14.11 -0.16
N LYS A 179 2.12 -14.22 -0.67
CA LYS A 179 1.00 -14.81 0.08
C LYS A 179 1.24 -16.26 0.47
N THR A 180 1.99 -17.00 -0.32
CA THR A 180 2.32 -18.40 -0.05
C THR A 180 3.25 -18.49 1.14
N VAL A 181 4.31 -17.67 1.16
CA VAL A 181 5.26 -17.62 2.28
C VAL A 181 4.58 -17.09 3.55
N VAL A 182 3.74 -16.05 3.45
CA VAL A 182 2.97 -15.53 4.59
C VAL A 182 2.02 -16.60 5.15
N LYS A 183 1.38 -17.41 4.29
CA LYS A 183 0.52 -18.52 4.73
C LYS A 183 1.31 -19.59 5.47
N VAL A 184 2.48 -19.97 4.95
CA VAL A 184 3.38 -20.92 5.63
C VAL A 184 3.82 -20.37 6.99
N ALA A 185 4.14 -19.08 7.09
CA ALA A 185 4.49 -18.44 8.35
C ALA A 185 3.32 -18.46 9.36
N LEU A 186 2.09 -18.19 8.91
CA LEU A 186 0.87 -18.31 9.73
C LEU A 186 0.67 -19.74 10.23
N ASP A 187 0.78 -20.72 9.35
CA ASP A 187 0.57 -22.14 9.71
C ASP A 187 1.60 -22.62 10.73
N ARG A 188 2.86 -22.19 10.58
CA ARG A 188 3.90 -22.46 11.58
C ARG A 188 3.60 -21.78 12.92
N LEU A 189 3.12 -20.54 12.90
CA LEU A 189 2.78 -19.79 14.11
C LEU A 189 1.60 -20.42 14.87
N GLU A 190 0.61 -20.96 14.14
CA GLU A 190 -0.60 -21.58 14.69
C GLU A 190 -0.43 -23.08 14.99
N SER A 191 0.63 -23.72 14.51
CA SER A 191 0.92 -25.13 14.76
C SER A 191 0.98 -25.41 16.28
N LYS A 192 0.52 -26.60 16.65
CA LYS A 192 0.62 -27.14 18.01
C LYS A 192 1.77 -28.14 18.15
N ASP A 193 2.46 -28.44 17.05
CA ASP A 193 3.56 -29.39 17.02
C ASP A 193 4.83 -28.75 17.60
N GLU A 194 5.20 -29.14 18.82
CA GLU A 194 6.39 -28.64 19.51
C GLU A 194 7.71 -28.92 18.77
N THR A 195 7.73 -29.88 17.82
CA THR A 195 8.93 -30.21 17.03
C THR A 195 9.20 -29.21 15.90
N VAL A 196 8.16 -28.52 15.41
CA VAL A 196 8.25 -27.42 14.43
C VAL A 196 8.56 -26.08 15.13
N LEU A 197 8.24 -25.99 16.43
CA LEU A 197 8.23 -24.79 17.26
C LEU A 197 9.30 -24.68 18.38
N PRO A 198 10.44 -25.43 18.45
CA PRO A 198 11.38 -25.32 19.58
C PRO A 198 11.88 -23.89 19.82
N SER A 199 11.98 -23.09 18.74
CA SER A 199 12.48 -21.71 18.74
C SER A 199 11.39 -20.63 18.89
N MET A 200 10.09 -20.98 18.93
CA MET A 200 9.00 -19.99 19.00
C MET A 200 8.40 -19.78 20.39
N LYS A 201 8.77 -20.59 21.40
CA LYS A 201 8.36 -20.39 22.82
C LYS A 201 8.71 -18.98 23.33
N TRP A 202 9.69 -18.32 22.71
CA TRP A 202 10.23 -17.02 23.10
C TRP A 202 9.54 -15.82 22.42
N ILE A 203 8.60 -16.05 21.49
CA ILE A 203 7.92 -14.95 20.78
C ILE A 203 6.80 -14.39 21.66
N ALA A 204 7.16 -13.44 22.52
CA ALA A 204 6.23 -12.75 23.41
C ALA A 204 5.08 -12.03 22.67
N THR A 205 5.28 -11.70 21.38
CA THR A 205 4.32 -10.96 20.54
C THR A 205 3.52 -11.85 19.59
N LYS A 206 3.37 -13.15 19.91
CA LYS A 206 2.72 -14.15 19.05
C LYS A 206 1.35 -13.71 18.51
N ASP A 207 0.46 -13.22 19.36
CA ASP A 207 -0.89 -12.80 18.94
C ASP A 207 -0.87 -11.58 18.02
N ARG A 208 0.03 -10.63 18.29
CA ARG A 208 0.26 -9.47 17.44
C ARG A 208 0.80 -9.88 16.07
N LEU A 209 1.77 -10.80 16.04
CA LEU A 209 2.31 -11.33 14.79
C LEU A 209 1.23 -12.08 13.99
N ARG A 210 0.40 -12.88 14.66
CA ARG A 210 -0.74 -13.57 14.06
C ARG A 210 -1.71 -12.59 13.40
N GLY A 211 -2.09 -11.52 14.11
CA GLY A 211 -2.97 -10.48 13.58
C GLY A 211 -2.39 -9.74 12.38
N LEU A 212 -1.09 -9.42 12.43
CA LEU A 212 -0.37 -8.77 11.34
C LEU A 212 -0.31 -9.66 10.10
N LEU A 213 0.19 -10.89 10.24
CA LEU A 213 0.33 -11.83 9.12
C LEU A 213 -1.02 -12.19 8.49
N THR A 214 -2.07 -12.34 9.32
CA THR A 214 -3.44 -12.56 8.83
C THR A 214 -3.88 -11.40 7.96
N SER A 215 -3.66 -10.17 8.43
CA SER A 215 -4.03 -8.97 7.69
C SER A 215 -3.27 -8.90 6.36
N CYS A 216 -1.94 -9.08 6.37
CA CYS A 216 -1.10 -9.11 5.17
C CYS A 216 -1.53 -10.19 4.17
N HIS A 217 -1.93 -11.38 4.63
CA HIS A 217 -2.39 -12.47 3.76
C HIS A 217 -3.73 -12.14 3.06
N GLU A 218 -4.63 -11.46 3.76
CA GLU A 218 -5.94 -11.05 3.25
C GLU A 218 -5.87 -9.82 2.32
N GLU A 219 -4.78 -9.03 2.34
CA GLU A 219 -4.63 -7.87 1.47
C GLU A 219 -4.64 -8.23 -0.02
N LEU A 220 -5.25 -7.40 -0.86
CA LEU A 220 -5.09 -7.48 -2.31
C LEU A 220 -3.64 -7.15 -2.69
N SER A 221 -2.93 -8.14 -3.25
CA SER A 221 -1.51 -8.04 -3.60
C SER A 221 -1.27 -7.26 -4.90
N ASP A 222 -2.25 -7.25 -5.78
CA ASP A 222 -2.21 -6.66 -7.12
C ASP A 222 -2.82 -5.25 -7.19
N VAL A 223 -3.27 -4.72 -6.05
CA VAL A 223 -3.83 -3.37 -5.93
C VAL A 223 -2.87 -2.50 -5.11
N PRO A 224 -2.14 -1.57 -5.76
CA PRO A 224 -1.27 -0.65 -5.04
C PRO A 224 -2.04 0.47 -4.36
N LEU A 225 -1.60 0.82 -3.15
CA LEU A 225 -2.17 1.86 -2.29
C LEU A 225 -3.60 1.53 -1.84
N PHE A 226 -4.19 2.42 -1.06
CA PHE A 226 -5.54 2.26 -0.51
C PHE A 226 -6.22 3.62 -0.36
N TYR A 227 -7.53 3.59 -0.17
CA TYR A 227 -8.33 4.76 0.20
C TYR A 227 -8.55 4.80 1.71
N ASN A 228 -8.34 5.96 2.32
CA ASN A 228 -8.69 6.18 3.71
C ASN A 228 -10.13 6.70 3.79
N LEU A 229 -11.04 5.88 4.33
CA LEU A 229 -12.47 6.19 4.34
C LEU A 229 -12.82 7.48 5.09
N PRO A 230 -12.28 7.76 6.30
CA PRO A 230 -12.44 9.04 6.98
C PRO A 230 -12.01 10.24 6.14
N GLN A 231 -10.87 10.16 5.44
CA GLN A 231 -10.40 11.24 4.57
C GLN A 231 -11.37 11.50 3.41
N MET A 232 -11.95 10.45 2.82
CA MET A 232 -12.97 10.60 1.78
C MET A 232 -14.25 11.25 2.34
N ALA A 233 -14.73 10.81 3.51
CA ALA A 233 -15.91 11.38 4.15
C ALA A 233 -15.69 12.86 4.54
N GLN A 234 -14.48 13.19 5.01
CA GLN A 234 -14.06 14.57 5.30
C GLN A 234 -14.13 15.45 4.05
N THR A 235 -13.74 14.93 2.88
CA THR A 235 -13.84 15.66 1.60
C THR A 235 -15.29 16.06 1.28
N LEU A 236 -16.27 15.26 1.72
CA LEU A 236 -17.69 15.50 1.50
C LEU A 236 -18.38 16.26 2.65
N ASN A 237 -17.66 16.60 3.72
CA ASN A 237 -18.25 17.09 4.98
C ASN A 237 -19.33 16.15 5.55
N ALA A 238 -19.19 14.84 5.32
CA ALA A 238 -20.16 13.83 5.68
C ALA A 238 -19.68 12.99 6.87
N THR A 239 -20.62 12.38 7.58
CA THR A 239 -20.31 11.36 8.59
C THR A 239 -19.73 10.12 7.92
N THR A 240 -18.60 9.64 8.43
CA THR A 240 -17.92 8.45 7.90
C THR A 240 -18.85 7.23 7.94
N PRO A 241 -19.14 6.58 6.80
CA PRO A 241 -19.97 5.38 6.79
C PRO A 241 -19.28 4.22 7.54
N PRO A 242 -20.05 3.27 8.09
CA PRO A 242 -19.47 2.04 8.62
C PRO A 242 -18.68 1.30 7.54
N LEU A 243 -17.40 0.98 7.82
CA LEU A 243 -16.50 0.34 6.86
C LEU A 243 -17.08 -0.95 6.26
N ILE A 244 -17.80 -1.74 7.06
CA ILE A 244 -18.44 -2.98 6.60
C ILE A 244 -19.50 -2.74 5.51
N LYS A 245 -20.27 -1.64 5.59
CA LYS A 245 -21.26 -1.27 4.57
C LYS A 245 -20.59 -0.88 3.27
N VAL A 246 -19.49 -0.11 3.33
CA VAL A 246 -18.74 0.27 2.13
C VAL A 246 -18.10 -0.96 1.47
N LYS A 247 -17.52 -1.87 2.26
CA LYS A 247 -17.01 -3.16 1.75
C LYS A 247 -18.11 -4.00 1.11
N ALA A 248 -19.29 -4.07 1.72
CA ALA A 248 -20.45 -4.77 1.17
C ALA A 248 -20.88 -4.18 -0.17
N ALA A 249 -21.01 -2.87 -0.27
CA ALA A 249 -21.35 -2.18 -1.50
C ALA A 249 -20.37 -2.46 -2.65
N LEU A 250 -19.06 -2.44 -2.36
CA LEU A 250 -18.04 -2.76 -3.37
C LEU A 250 -18.10 -4.22 -3.83
N LEU A 251 -18.32 -5.17 -2.90
CA LEU A 251 -18.48 -6.58 -3.23
C LEU A 251 -19.74 -6.84 -4.07
N ASN A 252 -20.87 -6.26 -3.67
CA ASN A 252 -22.15 -6.39 -4.37
C ASN A 252 -22.10 -5.76 -5.76
N ALA A 253 -21.28 -4.72 -5.96
CA ALA A 253 -20.99 -4.13 -7.26
C ALA A 253 -19.96 -4.94 -8.11
N GLY A 254 -19.49 -6.09 -7.64
CA GLY A 254 -18.60 -6.99 -8.38
C GLY A 254 -17.10 -6.69 -8.25
N PHE A 255 -16.69 -5.81 -7.34
CA PHE A 255 -15.29 -5.48 -7.11
C PHE A 255 -14.70 -6.27 -5.95
N ARG A 256 -13.38 -6.44 -5.97
CA ARG A 256 -12.62 -7.03 -4.86
C ARG A 256 -12.31 -5.95 -3.83
N VAL A 257 -12.34 -6.31 -2.55
CA VAL A 257 -12.00 -5.40 -1.46
C VAL A 257 -11.19 -6.09 -0.38
N SER A 258 -10.20 -5.39 0.18
CA SER A 258 -9.48 -5.79 1.40
C SER A 258 -9.19 -4.57 2.27
N GLY A 259 -8.62 -4.81 3.46
CA GLY A 259 -8.02 -3.74 4.28
C GLY A 259 -6.55 -3.50 3.94
N TYR A 260 -5.88 -2.71 4.77
CA TYR A 260 -4.43 -2.55 4.85
C TYR A 260 -3.99 -2.76 6.31
N HIS A 261 -2.97 -3.57 6.55
CA HIS A 261 -2.57 -4.09 7.86
C HIS A 261 -2.25 -3.01 8.90
N LYS A 262 -1.87 -1.81 8.46
CA LYS A 262 -1.49 -0.70 9.37
C LYS A 262 -2.58 0.36 9.53
N GLU A 263 -3.63 0.36 8.70
CA GLU A 263 -4.69 1.38 8.71
C GLU A 263 -6.08 0.72 8.84
N PRO A 264 -6.73 0.80 10.02
CA PRO A 264 -8.02 0.15 10.27
C PRO A 264 -9.14 0.59 9.32
N GLN A 265 -9.10 1.84 8.87
CA GLN A 265 -10.13 2.42 7.98
C GLN A 265 -9.73 2.41 6.51
N ALA A 266 -8.70 1.63 6.15
CA ALA A 266 -8.26 1.50 4.77
C ALA A 266 -9.16 0.58 3.93
N ILE A 267 -9.34 0.98 2.68
CA ILE A 267 -10.03 0.23 1.65
C ILE A 267 -9.07 0.05 0.48
N LYS A 268 -8.61 -1.18 0.26
CA LYS A 268 -7.96 -1.58 -1.00
C LYS A 268 -9.01 -2.18 -1.92
N THR A 269 -9.09 -1.71 -3.15
CA THR A 269 -10.04 -2.23 -4.13
C THR A 269 -9.56 -2.03 -5.55
N ASN A 270 -9.97 -2.92 -6.46
CA ASN A 270 -9.79 -2.73 -7.90
C ASN A 270 -10.91 -1.88 -8.53
N ALA A 271 -11.84 -1.35 -7.73
CA ALA A 271 -12.85 -0.42 -8.19
C ALA A 271 -12.23 0.90 -8.68
N PRO A 272 -12.72 1.47 -9.79
CA PRO A 272 -12.30 2.80 -10.21
C PRO A 272 -12.77 3.88 -9.22
N ASN A 273 -12.09 5.04 -9.23
CA ASN A 273 -12.43 6.19 -8.39
C ASN A 273 -13.94 6.50 -8.39
N GLN A 274 -14.56 6.48 -9.56
CA GLN A 274 -15.98 6.75 -9.76
C GLN A 274 -16.91 5.89 -8.91
N VAL A 275 -16.61 4.59 -8.80
CA VAL A 275 -17.43 3.66 -8.01
C VAL A 275 -17.35 3.99 -6.53
N LEU A 276 -16.15 4.32 -6.02
CA LEU A 276 -15.97 4.69 -4.61
C LEU A 276 -16.75 5.97 -4.26
N TRP A 277 -16.75 6.97 -5.15
CA TRP A 277 -17.55 8.16 -4.94
C TRP A 277 -19.05 7.93 -5.11
N ASP A 278 -19.47 7.07 -6.05
CA ASP A 278 -20.87 6.67 -6.19
C ASP A 278 -21.41 6.03 -4.89
N VAL A 279 -20.63 5.14 -4.25
CA VAL A 279 -20.98 4.56 -2.96
C VAL A 279 -21.18 5.66 -1.90
N LEU A 280 -20.27 6.63 -1.83
CA LEU A 280 -20.37 7.74 -0.88
C LEU A 280 -21.50 8.72 -1.20
N ARG A 281 -21.82 8.96 -2.48
CA ARG A 281 -22.97 9.76 -2.91
C ARG A 281 -24.27 9.14 -2.42
N VAL A 282 -24.45 7.84 -2.65
CA VAL A 282 -25.66 7.12 -2.22
C VAL A 282 -25.76 7.13 -0.69
N TRP A 283 -24.64 6.93 0.02
CA TRP A 283 -24.61 7.09 1.47
C TRP A 283 -25.06 8.49 1.93
N CYS A 284 -24.56 9.54 1.27
CA CYS A 284 -24.88 10.93 1.59
C CYS A 284 -26.33 11.32 1.25
N LYS A 285 -27.04 10.58 0.39
CA LYS A 285 -28.49 10.78 0.17
C LYS A 285 -29.29 10.40 1.42
N GLU A 286 -28.89 9.32 2.09
CA GLU A 286 -29.52 8.86 3.34
C GLU A 286 -28.96 9.59 4.57
N ASN A 287 -27.72 10.08 4.50
CA ASN A 287 -26.99 10.73 5.59
C ASN A 287 -26.40 12.06 5.10
N PRO A 288 -27.23 13.12 4.96
CA PRO A 288 -26.80 14.36 4.33
C PRO A 288 -25.62 15.02 5.06
N PRO A 289 -24.61 15.54 4.32
CA PRO A 289 -23.49 16.26 4.91
C PRO A 289 -23.92 17.59 5.53
N ASN A 290 -23.06 18.16 6.39
CA ASN A 290 -23.38 19.39 7.11
C ASN A 290 -23.59 20.58 6.14
N SER A 291 -24.80 21.14 6.13
CA SER A 291 -25.25 22.17 5.19
C SER A 291 -24.45 23.47 5.25
N THR A 292 -23.88 23.80 6.41
CA THR A 292 -23.12 25.05 6.63
C THR A 292 -21.81 25.15 5.84
N LYS A 293 -21.32 24.03 5.28
CA LYS A 293 -20.04 23.95 4.56
C LYS A 293 -20.16 23.64 3.07
N ASN A 294 -21.39 23.49 2.56
CA ASN A 294 -21.68 23.02 1.21
C ASN A 294 -22.12 24.17 0.30
N HIS A 295 -21.20 25.10 0.03
CA HIS A 295 -21.39 26.14 -1.00
C HIS A 295 -21.21 25.55 -2.41
N GLU A 296 -21.79 26.18 -3.44
CA GLU A 296 -21.80 25.67 -4.83
C GLU A 296 -20.39 25.41 -5.40
N CYS A 297 -19.41 26.23 -5.04
CA CYS A 297 -18.01 26.05 -5.47
C CYS A 297 -17.22 25.02 -4.64
N SER A 298 -17.81 24.43 -3.59
CA SER A 298 -17.11 23.48 -2.73
C SER A 298 -16.84 22.15 -3.44
N VAL A 299 -15.71 21.53 -3.10
CA VAL A 299 -15.33 20.18 -3.57
C VAL A 299 -16.44 19.17 -3.30
N ALA A 300 -17.03 19.21 -2.09
CA ALA A 300 -18.14 18.37 -1.69
C ALA A 300 -19.34 18.53 -2.63
N HIS A 301 -19.74 19.76 -2.93
CA HIS A 301 -20.87 20.03 -3.83
C HIS A 301 -20.60 19.51 -5.26
N LYS A 302 -19.41 19.78 -5.81
CA LYS A 302 -19.02 19.26 -7.15
C LYS A 302 -19.08 17.73 -7.23
N ILE A 303 -18.66 17.03 -6.18
CA ILE A 303 -18.72 15.56 -6.15
C ILE A 303 -20.18 15.09 -6.01
N LEU A 304 -20.94 15.66 -5.08
CA LEU A 304 -22.29 15.19 -4.71
C LEU A 304 -23.36 15.48 -5.77
N THR A 305 -23.17 16.49 -6.62
CA THR A 305 -24.11 16.84 -7.70
C THR A 305 -24.06 15.89 -8.88
N LYS A 306 -22.96 15.15 -9.06
CA LYS A 306 -22.87 14.12 -10.11
C LYS A 306 -23.84 12.98 -9.82
N THR A 307 -24.52 12.51 -10.86
CA THR A 307 -25.45 11.38 -10.75
C THR A 307 -24.66 10.07 -10.60
N PRO A 308 -24.95 9.24 -9.58
CA PRO A 308 -24.33 7.93 -9.46
C PRO A 308 -24.64 7.06 -10.67
N THR A 309 -23.60 6.47 -11.25
CA THR A 309 -23.70 5.55 -12.40
C THR A 309 -23.69 4.09 -11.99
N THR A 310 -23.16 3.82 -10.80
CA THR A 310 -23.04 2.47 -10.25
C THR A 310 -24.27 2.15 -9.40
N HIS A 311 -24.82 0.95 -9.56
CA HIS A 311 -25.83 0.45 -8.63
C HIS A 311 -25.17 0.09 -7.29
N VAL A 312 -25.60 0.75 -6.21
CA VAL A 312 -25.01 0.58 -4.87
C VAL A 312 -25.99 -0.17 -3.97
N ASP A 313 -25.54 -1.31 -3.43
CA ASP A 313 -26.30 -2.11 -2.46
C ASP A 313 -25.48 -2.30 -1.17
N PHE A 314 -25.97 -1.76 -0.06
CA PHE A 314 -25.32 -1.86 1.26
C PHE A 314 -25.64 -3.15 2.04
N SER A 315 -26.37 -4.10 1.45
CA SER A 315 -26.68 -5.40 2.07
C SER A 315 -25.40 -6.17 2.39
N VAL A 316 -25.15 -6.47 3.67
CA VAL A 316 -23.87 -7.07 4.11
C VAL A 316 -23.85 -8.58 3.84
N PRO A 317 -22.99 -9.10 2.94
CA PRO A 317 -22.88 -10.52 2.65
C PRO A 317 -22.39 -11.31 3.86
N MET A 318 -22.79 -12.58 3.96
CA MET A 318 -22.43 -13.45 5.09
C MET A 318 -20.91 -13.58 5.28
N ALA A 319 -20.14 -13.60 4.18
CA ALA A 319 -18.68 -13.66 4.20
C ALA A 319 -18.01 -12.50 4.96
N LEU A 320 -18.63 -11.32 5.02
CA LEU A 320 -18.11 -10.17 5.78
C LEU A 320 -18.50 -10.18 7.26
N ARG A 321 -19.46 -11.03 7.67
CA ARG A 321 -19.96 -11.09 9.05
C ARG A 321 -19.17 -12.06 9.93
N VAL A 322 -18.28 -12.87 9.36
CA VAL A 322 -17.48 -13.83 10.10
C VAL A 322 -16.36 -13.10 10.83
N ASP A 323 -16.61 -12.75 12.10
CA ASP A 323 -15.54 -12.31 12.99
C ASP A 323 -14.68 -13.52 13.35
N ARG A 324 -13.38 -13.46 13.02
CA ARG A 324 -12.43 -14.54 13.31
C ARG A 324 -11.81 -14.40 14.71
N GLY A 325 -12.18 -13.40 15.50
CA GLY A 325 -11.62 -13.17 16.84
C GLY A 325 -10.11 -12.86 16.82
N ILE A 326 -9.61 -12.32 15.70
CA ILE A 326 -8.18 -12.04 15.51
C ILE A 326 -7.93 -10.56 15.79
N ALA A 327 -7.10 -10.26 16.78
CA ALA A 327 -6.67 -8.89 17.09
C ALA A 327 -5.70 -8.35 16.02
N ARG A 328 -6.24 -7.71 14.97
CA ARG A 328 -5.48 -7.21 13.80
C ARG A 328 -4.77 -5.88 14.05
N PHE A 329 -5.34 -5.04 14.92
CA PHE A 329 -4.84 -3.70 15.24
C PHE A 329 -4.58 -3.60 16.73
N PRO A 330 -3.43 -4.12 17.22
CA PRO A 330 -3.06 -3.95 18.62
C PRO A 330 -2.92 -2.46 18.94
N GLN A 331 -3.36 -2.06 20.13
CA GLN A 331 -3.21 -0.69 20.59
C GLN A 331 -1.74 -0.29 20.62
N ASN A 332 -1.48 1.00 20.43
CA ASN A 332 -0.13 1.50 20.63
C ASN A 332 0.26 1.24 22.09
N PRO A 333 1.52 0.87 22.32
CA PRO A 333 2.09 0.78 23.65
C PRO A 333 1.93 2.10 24.43
N GLU A 334 1.95 2.01 25.76
CA GLU A 334 1.86 3.18 26.64
C GLU A 334 3.02 4.19 26.43
N PRO A 335 2.82 5.48 26.77
CA PRO A 335 3.92 6.45 26.85
C PRO A 335 5.04 5.85 27.69
N HIS A 336 6.31 5.93 27.24
CA HIS A 336 7.51 5.28 27.83
C HIS A 336 7.85 3.86 27.37
N TRP A 337 7.21 3.34 26.31
CA TRP A 337 7.65 2.08 25.69
C TRP A 337 8.76 2.29 24.66
N GLY A 338 9.92 1.68 24.90
CA GLY A 338 11.12 1.73 24.06
C GLY A 338 12.39 1.73 24.91
N PRO A 339 13.58 1.51 24.31
CA PRO A 339 14.84 1.70 25.02
C PRO A 339 14.94 3.15 25.53
N LYS A 340 15.31 3.32 26.80
CA LYS A 340 15.59 4.63 27.39
C LYS A 340 16.98 5.12 27.01
#